data_AF-A0A179BUN6-F1
#
_entry.id   AF-A0A179BUN6-F1
#
_cell.length_a   1.000
_cell.length_b   1.000
_cell.length_c   1.000
_cell.angle_alpha   90.00
_cell.angle_beta   90.00
_cell.angle_gamma   90.00
#
_symmetry.space_group_name_H-M   'P 1'
#
loop_
_entity.id
_entity.type
_entity.pdbx_description
1 polymer ?
#
loop_
_entity_poly.entity_id
_entity_poly.type
_entity_poly.pdbx_seq_one_letter_code
_entity_poly.pdbx_strand_id
1 'polypeptide(L)'
;MKPAKILMLAALLSVLPACSALTRSDRLVVAPPPPVLRKADGVLTTKCLGPVDLGDKPLTQAQLEHLWITDRERLLSCVRRHLALVGFYADRDAGLEGKP
;
A
#
# COMPACT_ATOMS: atom_id res chain seq x y z
N MET A 1 -15.27 16.43 -64.31
CA MET A 1 -15.04 17.23 -63.08
C MET A 1 -13.84 18.14 -63.31
N LYS A 2 -13.89 19.42 -62.91
CA LYS A 2 -12.80 20.39 -63.20
C LYS A 2 -11.58 20.14 -62.29
N PRO A 3 -10.33 20.23 -62.78
CA PRO A 3 -9.12 19.92 -62.01
C PRO A 3 -8.99 20.77 -60.73
N ALA A 4 -9.47 22.00 -60.77
CA ALA A 4 -9.52 22.90 -59.61
C ALA A 4 -10.36 22.33 -58.43
N LYS A 5 -11.42 21.56 -58.72
CA LYS A 5 -12.24 20.93 -57.67
C LYS A 5 -11.52 19.74 -57.02
N ILE A 6 -10.72 19.01 -57.79
CA ILE A 6 -9.94 17.85 -57.31
C ILE A 6 -8.83 18.35 -56.38
N LEU A 7 -8.13 19.43 -56.76
CA LEU A 7 -7.12 20.08 -55.92
C LEU A 7 -7.70 20.64 -54.61
N MET A 8 -8.88 21.26 -54.66
CA MET A 8 -9.58 21.75 -53.46
C MET A 8 -9.97 20.61 -52.51
N LEU A 9 -10.51 19.50 -53.04
CA LEU A 9 -10.90 18.34 -52.23
C LEU A 9 -9.69 17.64 -51.60
N ALA A 10 -8.59 17.51 -52.34
CA ALA A 10 -7.35 16.94 -51.83
C ALA A 10 -6.73 17.81 -50.73
N ALA A 11 -6.76 19.13 -50.88
CA ALA A 11 -6.31 20.06 -49.84
C ALA A 11 -7.18 19.96 -48.58
N LEU A 12 -8.51 19.86 -48.73
CA LEU A 12 -9.43 19.75 -47.58
C LEU A 12 -9.21 18.46 -46.77
N LEU A 13 -8.93 17.34 -47.45
CA LEU A 13 -8.65 16.04 -46.81
C LEU A 13 -7.31 16.01 -46.04
N SER A 14 -6.37 16.89 -46.38
CA SER A 14 -5.06 16.98 -45.71
C SER A 14 -5.06 17.83 -44.43
N VAL A 15 -6.08 18.67 -44.20
CA VAL A 15 -6.17 19.55 -43.01
C VAL A 15 -6.95 18.89 -41.86
N LEU A 16 -7.87 17.98 -42.16
CA LEU A 16 -8.68 17.25 -41.16
C LEU A 16 -7.86 16.42 -40.14
N PRO A 17 -6.82 15.64 -40.52
CA PRO A 17 -6.08 14.82 -39.55
C PRO A 17 -5.18 15.65 -38.61
N ALA A 18 -4.89 16.91 -38.93
CA ALA A 18 -4.08 17.79 -38.07
C ALA A 18 -4.87 18.27 -36.82
N CYS A 19 -6.20 18.34 -36.89
CA CYS A 19 -7.04 18.76 -35.76
C CYS A 19 -7.39 17.62 -34.80
N SER A 20 -7.34 16.35 -35.24
CA SER A 20 -7.57 15.19 -34.38
C SER A 20 -6.35 14.84 -33.51
N ALA A 21 -5.18 15.38 -33.86
CA ALA A 21 -3.94 15.27 -33.13
C ALA A 21 -3.59 16.54 -32.33
N LEU A 22 -4.59 17.37 -31.96
CA LEU A 22 -4.42 18.31 -30.85
C LEU A 22 -4.35 17.49 -29.56
N THR A 23 -3.16 16.95 -29.36
CA THR A 23 -2.72 16.16 -28.23
C THR A 23 -3.28 16.73 -26.94
N ARG A 24 -3.96 15.86 -26.18
CA ARG A 24 -4.04 15.96 -24.73
C ARG A 24 -2.67 16.42 -24.23
N SER A 25 -2.57 17.69 -23.85
CA SER A 25 -1.30 18.26 -23.41
C SER A 25 -0.94 17.62 -22.08
N ASP A 26 0.17 16.88 -22.02
CA ASP A 26 0.68 16.32 -20.76
C ASP A 26 0.98 17.42 -19.72
N ARG A 27 1.14 18.68 -20.18
CA ARG A 27 1.29 19.86 -19.30
C ARG A 27 -0.01 20.33 -18.63
N LEU A 28 -1.17 19.86 -19.09
CA LEU A 28 -2.48 20.14 -18.46
C LEU A 28 -2.98 18.98 -17.62
N VAL A 29 -2.26 17.86 -17.56
CA VAL A 29 -2.48 16.83 -16.54
C VAL A 29 -1.98 17.43 -15.24
N VAL A 30 -2.89 18.06 -14.49
CA VAL A 30 -2.67 18.29 -13.06
C VAL A 30 -2.43 16.91 -12.49
N ALA A 31 -1.17 16.61 -12.16
CA ALA A 31 -0.83 15.36 -11.52
C ALA A 31 -1.72 15.25 -10.28
N PRO A 32 -2.46 14.13 -10.10
CA PRO A 32 -3.25 13.96 -8.90
C PRO A 32 -2.33 14.14 -7.69
N PRO A 33 -2.81 14.76 -6.60
CA PRO A 33 -2.01 14.90 -5.39
C PRO A 33 -1.48 13.52 -4.98
N PRO A 34 -0.23 13.45 -4.48
CA PRO A 34 0.36 12.17 -4.11
C PRO A 34 -0.55 11.43 -3.12
N PRO A 35 -0.70 10.11 -3.26
CA PRO A 35 -1.57 9.34 -2.38
C PRO A 35 -1.08 9.47 -0.94
N VAL A 36 -2.01 9.83 -0.04
CA VAL A 36 -1.72 9.89 1.39
C VAL A 36 -1.76 8.46 1.94
N LEU A 37 -0.59 7.89 2.21
CA LEU A 37 -0.50 6.55 2.80
C LEU A 37 -0.94 6.59 4.27
N ARG A 38 -1.94 5.78 4.60
CA ARG A 38 -2.33 5.57 5.99
C ARG A 38 -1.17 4.91 6.74
N LYS A 39 -0.95 5.34 7.98
CA LYS A 39 -0.03 4.67 8.90
C LYS A 39 -0.74 3.47 9.54
N ALA A 40 0.04 2.45 9.89
CA ALA A 40 -0.45 1.37 10.73
C ALA A 40 -0.90 1.93 12.08
N ASP A 41 -1.84 1.23 12.73
CA ASP A 41 -2.22 1.53 14.10
C ASP A 41 -0.98 1.45 15.01
N GLY A 42 -0.79 2.46 15.88
CA GLY A 42 0.33 2.53 16.80
C GLY A 42 0.40 1.34 17.77
N VAL A 43 -0.72 0.66 18.05
CA VAL A 43 -0.74 -0.57 18.84
C VAL A 43 0.09 -1.68 18.18
N LEU A 44 0.12 -1.74 16.85
CA LEU A 44 0.84 -2.77 16.10
C LEU A 44 2.37 -2.60 16.15
N THR A 45 2.85 -1.38 16.39
CA THR A 45 4.29 -1.07 16.51
C THR A 45 4.79 -1.06 17.95
N THR A 46 3.91 -1.36 18.91
CA THR A 46 4.31 -1.50 20.32
C THR A 46 5.30 -2.66 20.48
N LYS A 47 6.38 -2.40 21.25
CA LYS A 47 7.38 -3.41 21.59
C LYS A 47 6.72 -4.63 22.24
N CYS A 48 7.25 -5.81 21.96
CA CYS A 48 6.83 -7.01 22.67
C CYS A 48 7.33 -6.98 24.10
N LEU A 49 6.49 -7.47 25.01
CA LEU A 49 6.94 -7.72 26.37
C LEU A 49 7.97 -8.82 26.32
N GLY A 50 9.07 -8.63 27.05
CA GLY A 50 10.10 -9.64 27.19
C GLY A 50 9.66 -10.78 28.11
N PRO A 51 10.58 -11.73 28.32
CA PRO A 51 10.38 -12.84 29.24
C PRO A 51 9.92 -12.37 30.62
N VAL A 52 9.10 -13.17 31.29
CA VAL A 52 8.80 -12.98 32.72
C VAL A 52 10.07 -13.06 33.56
N ASP A 53 10.19 -12.18 34.56
CA ASP A 53 11.28 -12.22 35.52
C ASP A 53 11.02 -13.33 36.55
N LEU A 54 11.99 -14.22 36.73
CA LEU A 54 11.90 -15.33 37.68
C LEU A 54 12.36 -14.93 39.08
N GLY A 55 13.15 -13.85 39.20
CA GLY A 55 13.85 -13.49 40.43
C GLY A 55 14.81 -14.59 40.93
N ASP A 56 15.22 -14.47 42.19
CA ASP A 56 16.26 -15.34 42.78
C ASP A 56 15.72 -16.30 43.86
N LYS A 57 14.39 -16.31 44.07
CA LYS A 57 13.77 -17.13 45.12
C LYS A 57 13.36 -18.50 44.58
N PRO A 58 13.39 -19.55 45.42
CA PRO A 58 12.85 -20.84 45.03
C PRO A 58 11.36 -20.71 44.70
N LEU A 59 10.98 -21.22 43.53
CA LEU A 59 9.60 -21.25 43.05
C LEU A 59 8.97 -22.59 43.38
N THR A 60 7.71 -22.56 43.81
CA THR A 60 6.88 -23.77 43.80
C THR A 60 6.49 -24.13 42.37
N GLN A 61 6.11 -25.39 42.13
CA GLN A 61 5.63 -25.82 40.82
C GLN A 61 4.47 -24.95 40.31
N ALA A 62 3.48 -24.66 41.17
CA ALA A 62 2.33 -23.84 40.80
C ALA A 62 2.73 -22.40 40.40
N GLN A 63 3.74 -21.82 41.06
CA GLN A 63 4.26 -20.50 40.69
C GLN A 63 4.95 -20.53 39.33
N LEU A 64 5.77 -21.57 39.08
CA LEU A 64 6.46 -21.73 37.81
C LEU A 64 5.47 -21.91 36.65
N GLU A 65 4.45 -22.74 36.83
CA GLU A 65 3.41 -22.97 35.81
C GLU A 65 2.67 -21.67 35.46
N HIS A 66 2.33 -20.84 36.45
CA HIS A 66 1.70 -19.55 36.22
C HIS A 66 2.62 -18.61 35.41
N LEU A 67 3.91 -18.56 35.73
CA LEU A 67 4.90 -17.76 34.99
C LEU A 67 5.03 -18.25 33.54
N TRP A 68 5.04 -19.56 33.29
CA TRP A 68 5.07 -20.12 31.94
C TRP A 68 3.81 -19.79 31.12
N ILE A 69 2.63 -19.84 31.74
CA ILE A 69 1.38 -19.43 31.07
C ILE A 69 1.48 -17.96 30.66
N THR A 70 1.90 -17.10 31.57
CA THR A 70 2.05 -15.65 31.33
C THR A 70 3.02 -15.39 30.18
N ASP A 71 4.16 -16.09 30.15
CA ASP A 71 5.16 -15.91 29.11
C ASP A 71 4.65 -16.37 27.73
N ARG A 72 3.95 -17.51 27.70
CA ARG A 72 3.31 -18.02 26.50
C ARG A 72 2.26 -17.06 25.95
N GLU A 73 1.45 -16.45 26.82
CA GLU A 73 0.46 -15.44 26.42
C GLU A 73 1.13 -14.19 25.82
N ARG A 74 2.24 -13.72 26.41
CA ARG A 74 3.02 -12.59 25.89
C ARG A 74 3.55 -12.88 24.48
N LEU A 75 4.12 -14.06 24.27
CA LEU A 75 4.62 -14.52 22.97
C LEU A 75 3.50 -14.58 21.92
N LEU A 76 2.37 -15.21 22.28
CA LEU A 76 1.23 -15.33 21.37
C LEU A 76 0.60 -13.98 21.03
N SER A 77 0.50 -13.06 21.98
CA SER A 77 0.03 -11.70 21.73
C SER A 77 0.99 -10.94 20.82
N CYS A 78 2.29 -11.02 21.09
CA CYS A 78 3.34 -10.39 20.28
C CYS A 78 3.29 -10.85 18.81
N VAL A 79 3.25 -12.17 18.56
CA VAL A 79 3.24 -12.71 17.19
C VAL A 79 1.97 -12.31 16.45
N ARG A 80 0.80 -12.33 17.11
CA ARG A 80 -0.47 -11.91 16.50
C ARG A 80 -0.42 -10.44 16.06
N ARG A 81 0.12 -9.54 16.90
CA ARG A 81 0.28 -8.12 16.51
C ARG A 81 1.23 -7.94 15.33
N HIS A 82 2.36 -8.66 15.32
CA HIS A 82 3.33 -8.56 14.22
C HIS A 82 2.77 -9.11 12.90
N LEU A 83 2.03 -10.22 12.94
CA LEU A 83 1.34 -10.73 11.76
C LEU A 83 0.29 -9.74 11.24
N ALA A 84 -0.46 -9.08 12.13
CA ALA A 84 -1.38 -8.02 11.74
C ALA A 84 -0.66 -6.80 11.11
N LEU A 85 0.51 -6.43 11.62
CA LEU A 85 1.33 -5.37 11.03
C LEU A 85 1.82 -5.73 9.61
N VAL A 86 2.28 -6.97 9.42
CA VAL A 86 2.68 -7.48 8.10
C VAL A 86 1.49 -7.49 7.15
N GLY A 87 0.33 -8.00 7.60
CA GLY A 87 -0.91 -8.00 6.81
C GLY A 87 -1.32 -6.60 6.37
N PHE A 88 -1.29 -5.62 7.28
CA PHE A 88 -1.58 -4.22 6.96
C PHE A 88 -0.70 -3.68 5.80
N TYR A 89 0.61 -3.94 5.85
CA TYR A 89 1.51 -3.47 4.79
C TYR A 89 1.35 -4.27 3.49
N ALA A 90 1.12 -5.58 3.57
CA ALA A 90 0.85 -6.39 2.39
C ALA A 90 -0.42 -5.92 1.65
N ASP A 91 -1.50 -5.63 2.38
CA ASP A 91 -2.75 -5.11 1.81
C ASP A 91 -2.56 -3.72 1.18
N ARG A 92 -1.81 -2.84 1.85
CA ARG A 92 -1.47 -1.52 1.33
C ARG A 92 -0.69 -1.64 0.03
N ASP A 93 0.36 -2.46 0.02
CA ASP A 93 1.28 -2.56 -1.11
C ASP A 93 0.58 -3.23 -2.31
N ALA A 94 -0.27 -4.25 -2.09
CA ALA A 94 -1.12 -4.83 -3.12
C ALA A 94 -2.08 -3.81 -3.77
N GLY A 95 -2.58 -2.84 -2.99
CA GLY A 95 -3.40 -1.74 -3.50
C GLY A 95 -2.61 -0.71 -4.32
N LEU A 96 -1.30 -0.57 -4.08
CA LEU A 96 -0.42 0.37 -4.76
C LEU A 96 0.18 -0.20 -6.04
N GLU A 97 0.50 -1.50 -6.06
CA GLU A 97 1.10 -2.16 -7.22
C GLU A 97 0.16 -2.18 -8.43
N GLY A 98 -1.16 -2.06 -8.19
CA GLY A 98 -2.17 -2.15 -9.23
C GLY A 98 -2.18 -3.55 -9.81
N LYS A 99 -3.24 -4.33 -9.56
CA LYS A 99 -3.44 -5.52 -10.41
C LYS A 99 -3.46 -5.06 -11.88
N PRO A 100 -2.75 -5.75 -12.79
CA PRO A 100 -2.76 -5.40 -14.20
C PRO A 100 -4.18 -5.35 -14.77
#